data_AF-A0A3D2V3T9-F1
#
_entry.id   AF-A0A3D2V3T9-F1
#
_cell.length_a   1.000
_cell.length_b   1.000
_cell.length_c   1.000
_cell.angle_alpha   90.00
_cell.angle_beta   90.00
_cell.angle_gamma   90.00
#
_symmetry.space_group_name_H-M   'P 1'
#
loop_
_entity.id
_entity.type
_entity.pdbx_description
1 polymer ?
#
loop_
_entity_poly.entity_id
_entity_poly.type
_entity_poly.pdbx_seq_one_letter_code
_entity_poly.pdbx_strand_id
1 'polypeptide(L)'
;AANLIGKPGKMDVKGSMVQDLYQDGKLAEINDYCRCDVLDTYFVFLRSMVLTGRISLEREQEIVANTQSWILAEAERQPVFKQYLEHWGDWENPWLEE
;
A
#
# COMPACT_ATOMS: atom_id res chain seq x y z
N ALA A 1 9.09 -3.88 -4.34
CA ALA A 1 8.99 -2.45 -4.74
C ALA A 1 8.38 -1.65 -3.61
N ALA A 2 7.13 -1.94 -3.19
CA ALA A 2 6.48 -1.30 -2.04
C ALA A 2 7.32 -1.34 -0.74
N ASN A 3 7.91 -2.49 -0.38
CA ASN A 3 8.74 -2.60 0.82
C ASN A 3 9.99 -1.71 0.80
N LEU A 4 10.52 -1.37 -0.39
CA LEU A 4 11.68 -0.46 -0.52
C LEU A 4 11.31 0.98 -0.16
N ILE A 5 10.03 1.33 -0.22
CA ILE A 5 9.47 2.63 0.16
C ILE A 5 8.69 2.54 1.48
N GLY A 6 8.98 1.53 2.30
CA GLY A 6 8.35 1.32 3.60
C GLY A 6 6.90 0.83 3.55
N LYS A 7 6.32 0.55 2.38
CA LYS A 7 4.92 0.08 2.30
C LYS A 7 4.81 -1.44 2.42
N PRO A 8 3.66 -1.96 2.91
CA PRO A 8 3.51 -3.37 3.30
C PRO A 8 3.99 -4.36 2.23
N GLY A 9 3.68 -4.09 0.96
CA GLY A 9 3.92 -5.04 -0.10
C GLY A 9 2.99 -6.25 -0.02
N LYS A 10 3.41 -7.34 -0.68
CA LYS A 10 2.59 -8.55 -0.77
C LYS A 10 2.24 -9.09 0.61
N MET A 11 0.96 -9.03 0.93
CA MET A 11 0.32 -9.69 2.07
C MET A 11 0.21 -11.20 1.83
N ASP A 12 -0.47 -11.93 2.72
CA ASP A 12 -0.55 -13.40 2.72
C ASP A 12 -1.04 -14.00 1.39
N VAL A 13 -1.97 -13.33 0.70
CA VAL A 13 -2.49 -13.76 -0.60
C VAL A 13 -1.56 -13.30 -1.73
N LYS A 14 -1.22 -14.23 -2.62
CA LYS A 14 -0.42 -13.96 -3.83
C LYS A 14 -1.28 -14.12 -5.08
N GLY A 15 -0.97 -13.37 -6.14
CA GLY A 15 -1.68 -13.47 -7.42
C GLY A 15 -1.81 -14.89 -8.00
N SER A 16 -0.85 -15.78 -7.74
CA SER A 16 -0.92 -17.20 -8.15
C SER A 16 -2.04 -17.98 -7.45
N MET A 17 -2.54 -17.50 -6.32
CA MET A 17 -3.59 -18.14 -5.52
C MET A 17 -4.99 -17.70 -5.94
N VAL A 18 -5.13 -16.65 -6.77
CA VAL A 18 -6.43 -16.05 -7.11
C VAL A 18 -7.36 -17.05 -7.79
N GLN A 19 -6.83 -17.88 -8.69
CA GLN A 19 -7.64 -18.89 -9.39
C GLN A 19 -8.21 -19.94 -8.43
N ASP A 20 -7.40 -20.43 -7.49
CA ASP A 20 -7.81 -21.42 -6.50
C ASP A 20 -8.81 -20.80 -5.51
N LEU A 21 -8.54 -19.59 -5.02
CA LEU A 21 -9.46 -18.84 -4.16
C LEU A 21 -10.82 -18.59 -4.84
N TYR A 22 -10.82 -18.33 -6.15
CA TYR A 22 -12.05 -18.14 -6.91
C TYR A 22 -12.85 -19.44 -7.00
N GLN A 23 -12.19 -20.56 -7.27
CA GLN A 23 -12.81 -21.88 -7.30
C GLN A 23 -13.37 -22.29 -5.93
N ASP A 24 -12.70 -21.89 -4.85
CA ASP A 24 -13.14 -22.07 -3.46
C ASP A 24 -14.27 -21.11 -3.03
N GLY A 25 -14.68 -20.16 -3.88
CA GLY A 25 -15.69 -19.15 -3.55
C GLY A 25 -15.22 -18.06 -2.59
N LYS A 26 -13.91 -17.94 -2.35
CA LYS A 26 -13.24 -16.99 -1.43
C LYS A 26 -13.06 -15.62 -2.06
N LEU A 27 -14.17 -15.00 -2.47
CA LEU A 27 -14.17 -13.71 -3.17
C LEU A 27 -13.76 -12.54 -2.27
N ALA A 28 -14.01 -12.64 -0.95
CA ALA A 28 -13.63 -11.61 0.00
C ALA A 28 -12.10 -11.48 0.09
N GLU A 29 -11.39 -12.60 0.18
CA GLU A 29 -9.93 -12.67 0.23
C GLU A 29 -9.29 -12.13 -1.06
N ILE A 30 -9.90 -12.41 -2.22
CA ILE A 30 -9.47 -11.83 -3.49
C ILE A 30 -9.68 -10.32 -3.48
N ASN A 31 -10.81 -9.84 -2.94
CA ASN A 31 -11.11 -8.43 -2.88
C ASN A 31 -10.11 -7.68 -1.99
N ASP A 32 -9.82 -8.24 -0.81
CA ASP A 32 -8.86 -7.74 0.15
C ASP A 32 -7.45 -7.66 -0.47
N TYR A 33 -7.02 -8.73 -1.14
CA TYR A 33 -5.77 -8.76 -1.91
C TYR A 33 -5.69 -7.63 -2.94
N CYS A 34 -6.72 -7.50 -3.79
CA CYS A 34 -6.75 -6.48 -4.83
C CYS A 34 -6.69 -5.05 -4.26
N ARG A 35 -7.33 -4.78 -3.11
CA ARG A 35 -7.26 -3.47 -2.45
C ARG A 35 -5.85 -3.13 -2.00
N CYS A 36 -5.18 -4.06 -1.32
CA CYS A 36 -3.81 -3.86 -0.84
C CYS A 36 -2.83 -3.67 -2.01
N ASP A 37 -2.93 -4.48 -3.07
CA ASP A 37 -2.07 -4.37 -4.26
C ASP A 37 -2.24 -3.02 -4.97
N VAL A 38 -3.47 -2.47 -5.01
CA VAL A 38 -3.73 -1.13 -5.57
C VAL A 38 -3.04 -0.04 -4.73
N LEU A 39 -3.12 -0.13 -3.40
CA LEU A 39 -2.46 0.83 -2.51
C LEU A 39 -0.94 0.78 -2.68
N ASP A 40 -0.34 -0.40 -2.66
CA ASP A 40 1.10 -0.58 -2.88
C ASP A 40 1.55 -0.02 -4.23
N THR A 41 0.81 -0.35 -5.29
CA THR A 41 1.10 0.15 -6.64
C THR A 41 0.98 1.67 -6.71
N TYR A 42 -0.01 2.25 -6.04
CA TYR A 42 -0.20 3.69 -5.99
C TYR A 42 0.97 4.39 -5.29
N PHE A 43 1.46 3.87 -4.16
CA PHE A 43 2.62 4.47 -3.48
C PHE A 43 3.91 4.36 -4.30
N VAL A 44 4.13 3.24 -5.00
CA VAL A 44 5.26 3.11 -5.94
C VAL A 44 5.13 4.10 -7.10
N PHE A 45 3.91 4.33 -7.60
CA PHE A 45 3.65 5.35 -8.62
C PHE A 45 3.98 6.75 -8.10
N LEU A 46 3.55 7.13 -6.90
CA LEU A 46 3.88 8.43 -6.31
C LEU A 46 5.39 8.63 -6.16
N ARG A 47 6.12 7.62 -5.68
CA ARG A 47 7.59 7.69 -5.61
C ARG A 47 8.21 7.88 -7.00
N SER A 48 7.69 7.19 -8.01
CA SER A 48 8.16 7.34 -9.40
C SER A 48 7.89 8.76 -9.94
N MET A 49 6.80 9.40 -9.51
CA MET A 49 6.50 10.79 -9.85
C MET A 49 7.49 11.77 -9.22
N VAL A 50 7.97 11.51 -8.01
CA VAL A 50 9.07 12.28 -7.39
C VAL A 50 10.38 12.08 -8.16
N LEU A 51 10.75 10.83 -8.45
CA LEU A 51 11.99 10.52 -9.18
C LEU A 51 12.03 11.11 -10.60
N THR A 52 10.85 11.34 -11.21
CA THR A 52 10.73 11.96 -12.53
C THR A 52 10.49 13.48 -12.47
N GLY A 53 10.53 14.09 -11.29
CA GLY A 53 10.38 15.53 -11.09
C GLY A 53 8.96 16.06 -11.32
N ARG A 54 7.95 15.19 -11.37
CA ARG A 54 6.56 15.58 -11.61
C ARG A 54 5.83 16.07 -10.37
N ILE A 55 6.24 15.62 -9.19
CA ILE A 55 5.80 16.14 -7.88
C ILE A 55 7.01 16.28 -6.96
N SER A 56 6.94 17.16 -5.97
CA SER A 56 7.99 17.27 -4.95
C SER A 56 7.86 16.14 -3.92
N LEU A 57 8.94 15.89 -3.17
CA LEU A 57 8.94 14.91 -2.07
C LEU A 57 7.92 15.30 -0.99
N GLU A 58 7.81 16.58 -0.66
CA GLU A 58 6.86 17.10 0.33
C GLU A 58 5.42 16.81 -0.11
N ARG A 59 5.14 16.98 -1.41
CA ARG A 59 3.81 16.71 -1.96
C ARG A 59 3.48 15.22 -1.93
N GLU A 60 4.44 14.34 -2.22
CA GLU A 60 4.26 12.89 -2.04
C GLU A 60 3.92 12.57 -0.59
N GLN A 61 4.69 13.07 0.39
CA GLN A 61 4.48 12.78 1.81
C GLN A 61 3.12 13.27 2.31
N GLU A 62 2.66 14.45 1.85
CA GLU A 62 1.31 14.95 2.14
C GLU A 62 0.22 13.99 1.62
N ILE A 63 0.35 13.51 0.38
CA ILE A 63 -0.59 12.56 -0.21
C ILE A 63 -0.57 11.23 0.56
N VAL A 64 0.63 10.74 0.93
CA VAL A 64 0.80 9.50 1.70
C VAL A 64 0.13 9.61 3.06
N ALA A 65 0.34 10.71 3.79
CA ALA A 65 -0.27 10.95 5.10
C ALA A 65 -1.81 11.08 5.02
N ASN A 66 -2.32 11.77 4.00
CA ASN A 66 -3.76 11.88 3.75
C ASN A 66 -4.37 10.50 3.43
N THR A 67 -3.67 9.69 2.63
CA THR A 67 -4.11 8.34 2.29
C THR A 67 -4.11 7.44 3.51
N GLN A 68 -3.08 7.50 4.36
CA GLN A 68 -3.01 6.75 5.62
C GLN A 68 -4.17 7.10 6.56
N SER A 69 -4.47 8.41 6.70
CA SER A 69 -5.60 8.89 7.49
C SER A 69 -6.94 8.35 6.97
N TRP A 70 -7.09 8.30 5.65
CA TRP A 70 -8.28 7.71 5.02
C TRP A 70 -8.37 6.19 5.25
N ILE A 71 -7.27 5.45 5.13
CA ILE A 71 -7.22 4.00 5.42
C ILE A 71 -7.62 3.76 6.89
N LEU A 72 -7.12 4.57 7.82
CA LEU A 72 -7.46 4.48 9.24
C LEU A 72 -8.96 4.68 9.48
N ALA A 73 -9.58 5.67 8.83
CA ALA A 73 -11.01 5.93 8.94
C ALA A 73 -11.87 4.78 8.37
N GLU A 74 -11.39 4.11 7.32
CA GLU A 74 -12.09 2.98 6.70
C GLU A 74 -11.83 1.64 7.39
N ALA A 75 -10.87 1.57 8.32
CA ALA A 75 -10.44 0.32 8.95
C ALA A 75 -11.53 -0.35 9.80
N GLU A 76 -12.54 0.39 10.27
CA GLU A 76 -13.71 -0.18 10.95
C GLU A 76 -14.63 -0.94 9.98
N ARG A 77 -14.73 -0.45 8.74
CA ARG A 77 -15.59 -1.02 7.70
C ARG A 77 -14.91 -2.16 6.95
N GLN A 78 -13.57 -2.12 6.89
CA GLN A 78 -12.75 -3.03 6.12
C GLN A 78 -11.59 -3.55 6.98
N PRO A 79 -11.73 -4.74 7.60
CA PRO A 79 -10.73 -5.29 8.51
C PRO A 79 -9.33 -5.44 7.88
N VAL A 80 -9.25 -5.70 6.57
CA VAL A 80 -7.97 -5.78 5.83
C VAL A 80 -7.11 -4.52 6.00
N PHE A 81 -7.72 -3.35 6.15
CA PHE A 81 -6.98 -2.11 6.35
C PHE A 81 -6.30 -2.02 7.71
N LYS A 82 -6.82 -2.69 8.75
CA LYS A 82 -6.10 -2.82 10.03
C LYS A 82 -4.81 -3.62 9.83
N GLN A 83 -4.92 -4.77 9.15
CA GLN A 83 -3.76 -5.62 8.84
C GLN A 83 -2.75 -4.91 7.95
N TYR A 84 -3.22 -4.12 6.98
CA TYR A 84 -2.37 -3.32 6.12
C TYR A 84 -1.63 -2.23 6.92
N LEU A 85 -2.30 -1.57 7.87
CA LEU A 85 -1.69 -0.57 8.75
C LEU A 85 -0.70 -1.17 9.75
N GLU A 86 -0.90 -2.40 10.22
CA GLU A 86 0.05 -3.11 11.09
C GLU A 86 1.41 -3.33 10.42
N HIS A 87 1.43 -3.46 9.09
CA HIS A 87 2.64 -3.63 8.29
C HIS A 87 3.10 -2.33 7.63
N TRP A 88 2.47 -1.19 7.97
CA TRP A 88 2.83 0.10 7.42
C TRP A 88 4.16 0.58 8.00
N GLY A 89 5.11 0.88 7.12
CA GLY A 89 6.32 1.62 7.44
C GLY A 89 6.37 2.96 6.72
N ASP A 90 7.28 3.80 7.17
CA ASP A 90 7.58 5.07 6.54
C ASP A 90 8.85 4.95 5.71
N TRP A 91 8.90 5.71 4.61
CA TRP A 91 10.11 5.81 3.83
C TRP A 91 11.05 6.81 4.48
N GLU A 92 12.23 6.35 4.84
CA GLU A 92 13.30 7.20 5.38
C GLU A 92 14.12 7.78 4.23
N ASN A 93 14.40 9.08 4.30
CA ASN A 93 15.21 9.75 3.29
C ASN A 93 16.70 9.42 3.53
N PRO A 94 17.35 8.64 2.65
CA PRO A 94 18.73 8.19 2.87
C PRO A 94 19.75 9.33 2.65
N TRP A 95 19.31 10.52 2.24
CA TRP A 95 20.15 11.68 1.95
C TRP A 95 20.11 12.76 3.03
N LEU A 96 19.35 12.55 4.11
CA LEU A 96 19.43 13.40 5.30
C LEU A 96 20.53 12.82 6.19
N GLU A 97 21.64 13.57 6.36
CA GLU A 97 22.63 13.29 7.40
C GLU A 97 22.03 13.64 8.78
N GLU A 98 22.26 12.81 9.79
CA GLU A 98 21.88 13.07 11.20
C GLU A 98 22.55 14.33 11.78
#